data_AF-A0A8C4VYP8-F1
#
_entry.id   AF-A0A8C4VYP8-F1
#
_cell.length_a   1.000
_cell.length_b   1.000
_cell.length_c   1.000
_cell.angle_alpha   90.00
_cell.angle_beta   90.00
_cell.angle_gamma   90.00
#
_symmetry.space_group_name_H-M   'P 1'
#
loop_
_entity.id
_entity.type
_entity.pdbx_description
1 polymer ?
#
loop_
_entity_poly.entity_id
_entity_poly.type
_entity_poly.pdbx_seq_one_letter_code
_entity_poly.pdbx_strand_id
1 'polypeptide(L)'
;MAASRGTLFLRRAASSLPGLALLPRLFWAQAAPAASLLRLQRPLLRVFSTETDPAASAEPVAFDTELRFKEKPWEYLETEEYIERYGDKPIWFGYRRNHKGPIPPQKTRKTCIRGEKIVGHPCPICRDQKLHVDYRNVKLLEQFICSHTGITFHPTRTGVCMKQHKRLTQAIDQARDHGLLSFHIPLVMLQGKDYTNQHQAVTKTPPAPSLQSQAPWYPWYEWQQPPEKDIARIRRIYKDYLKEETGPA
;
A
#
# COMPACT_ATOMS: atom_id res chain seq x y z
N MET A 1 -23.65 -1.33 63.39
CA MET A 1 -23.10 -2.55 64.03
C MET A 1 -22.73 -3.54 62.94
N ALA A 2 -21.51 -4.10 63.07
CA ALA A 2 -20.98 -5.33 62.48
C ALA A 2 -20.89 -5.46 60.94
N ALA A 3 -19.65 -5.32 60.47
CA ALA A 3 -19.13 -5.78 59.20
C ALA A 3 -19.05 -7.31 59.10
N SER A 4 -19.07 -7.84 57.87
CA SER A 4 -18.61 -9.19 57.57
C SER A 4 -17.73 -9.16 56.32
N ARG A 5 -16.43 -9.37 56.55
CA ARG A 5 -15.34 -9.51 55.58
C ARG A 5 -15.24 -10.98 55.17
N GLY A 6 -15.26 -11.28 53.87
CA GLY A 6 -14.93 -12.59 53.31
C GLY A 6 -13.57 -12.57 52.61
N THR A 7 -12.51 -12.92 53.34
CA THR A 7 -11.17 -13.22 52.83
C THR A 7 -11.13 -14.65 52.30
N LEU A 8 -10.71 -14.86 51.06
CA LEU A 8 -10.31 -16.18 50.55
C LEU A 8 -8.87 -16.16 50.06
N PHE A 9 -8.20 -17.26 50.37
CA PHE A 9 -6.77 -17.42 50.57
C PHE A 9 -5.97 -17.52 49.27
N LEU A 10 -4.79 -16.91 49.28
CA LEU A 10 -3.67 -17.30 48.43
C LEU A 10 -3.27 -18.75 48.72
N ARG A 11 -3.07 -19.56 47.68
CA ARG A 11 -2.17 -20.72 47.72
C ARG A 11 -1.08 -20.56 46.68
N ARG A 12 0.10 -20.12 47.14
CA ARG A 12 1.39 -20.33 46.47
C ARG A 12 1.76 -21.80 46.64
N ALA A 13 2.02 -22.51 45.55
CA ALA A 13 2.76 -23.76 45.58
C ALA A 13 4.21 -23.46 45.18
N ALA A 14 5.14 -23.79 46.07
CA ALA A 14 6.57 -23.78 45.87
C ALA A 14 7.08 -25.22 45.98
N SER A 15 7.90 -25.66 45.02
CA SER A 15 8.75 -26.84 45.08
C SER A 15 9.91 -26.59 44.11
N SER A 16 11.07 -26.12 44.60
CA SER A 16 12.21 -26.88 45.12
C SER A 16 12.91 -27.76 44.06
N LEU A 17 14.07 -27.26 43.60
CA LEU A 17 15.15 -27.98 42.90
C LEU A 17 15.73 -29.10 43.79
N PRO A 18 16.42 -30.10 43.21
CA PRO A 18 17.89 -30.04 43.04
C PRO A 18 18.30 -30.64 41.67
N GLY A 19 19.54 -30.59 41.16
CA GLY A 19 20.83 -30.17 41.64
C GLY A 19 21.88 -30.44 40.54
N LEU A 20 22.94 -29.64 40.56
CA LEU A 20 24.33 -29.86 40.14
C LEU A 20 24.68 -31.04 39.20
N ALA A 21 25.29 -30.72 38.06
CA ALA A 21 26.56 -31.32 37.63
C ALA A 21 27.26 -30.46 36.58
N LEU A 22 28.32 -29.77 37.01
CA LEU A 22 29.36 -29.18 36.19
C LEU A 22 30.38 -30.26 35.82
N LEU A 23 30.70 -30.41 34.53
CA LEU A 23 31.97 -30.98 34.06
C LEU A 23 32.43 -30.22 32.81
N PRO A 24 33.59 -29.54 32.84
CA PRO A 24 34.26 -29.02 31.66
C PRO A 24 35.45 -29.90 31.24
N ARG A 25 35.99 -29.60 30.05
CA ARG A 25 37.23 -30.12 29.41
C ARG A 25 36.99 -31.43 28.66
N LEU A 26 37.44 -31.59 27.41
CA LEU A 26 38.81 -31.41 26.96
C LEU A 26 38.89 -30.95 25.50
N PHE A 27 39.80 -30.01 25.26
CA PHE A 27 40.44 -29.74 23.97
C PHE A 27 41.01 -31.03 23.42
N TRP A 28 40.75 -31.34 22.15
CA TRP A 28 41.69 -32.08 21.30
C TRP A 28 41.97 -31.23 20.06
N ALA A 29 43.15 -30.62 20.08
CA ALA A 29 43.85 -30.21 18.88
C ALA A 29 44.49 -31.46 18.28
N GLN A 30 44.23 -31.73 17.01
CA GLN A 30 45.14 -32.51 16.18
C GLN A 30 45.36 -31.76 14.87
N ALA A 31 46.64 -31.53 14.60
CA ALA A 31 47.16 -30.84 13.43
C ALA A 31 47.25 -31.79 12.23
N ALA A 32 46.99 -31.21 11.04
CA ALA A 32 47.57 -31.40 9.70
C ALA A 32 47.98 -32.81 9.20
N PRO A 33 47.81 -33.09 7.88
CA PRO A 33 48.85 -32.64 6.96
C PRO A 33 48.34 -32.08 5.62
N ALA A 34 49.27 -31.36 4.99
CA ALA A 34 49.17 -30.67 3.72
C ALA A 34 48.83 -31.59 2.53
N ALA A 35 48.04 -31.07 1.59
CA ALA A 35 47.88 -31.63 0.26
C ALA A 35 47.93 -30.52 -0.80
N SER A 36 49.05 -30.53 -1.53
CA SER A 36 49.26 -30.13 -2.92
C SER A 36 48.55 -28.88 -3.47
N LEU A 37 49.34 -27.82 -3.57
CA LEU A 37 49.16 -26.74 -4.54
C LEU A 37 49.44 -27.26 -5.96
N LEU A 38 48.40 -27.53 -6.74
CA LEU A 38 48.51 -27.54 -8.20
C LEU A 38 48.26 -26.12 -8.71
N ARG A 39 49.35 -25.36 -8.88
CA ARG A 39 49.38 -24.12 -9.67
C ARG A 39 49.10 -24.49 -11.14
N LEU A 40 47.88 -24.29 -11.61
CA LEU A 40 47.65 -24.10 -13.05
C LEU A 40 48.15 -22.70 -13.43
N GLN A 41 49.26 -22.65 -14.18
CA GLN A 41 49.70 -21.43 -14.86
C GLN A 41 48.63 -21.02 -15.88
N ARG A 42 47.93 -19.91 -15.63
CA ARG A 42 47.16 -19.20 -16.66
C ARG A 42 48.11 -18.28 -17.43
N PRO A 43 48.11 -18.29 -18.77
CA PRO A 43 48.96 -17.41 -19.56
C PRO A 43 48.44 -15.96 -19.49
N LEU A 44 49.39 -15.02 -19.37
CA LEU A 44 49.16 -13.58 -19.45
C LEU A 44 48.66 -13.22 -20.84
N LEU A 45 47.36 -12.89 -20.96
CA LEU A 45 46.87 -12.11 -22.09
C LEU A 45 47.16 -10.64 -21.82
N ARG A 46 48.22 -10.15 -22.47
CA ARG A 46 48.59 -8.75 -22.60
C ARG A 46 47.62 -8.11 -23.60
N VAL A 47 46.55 -7.48 -23.11
CA VAL A 47 45.69 -6.62 -23.92
C VAL A 47 46.28 -5.21 -23.88
N PHE A 48 46.52 -4.66 -25.07
CA PHE A 48 47.09 -3.33 -25.28
C PHE A 48 46.06 -2.26 -24.91
N SER A 49 46.42 -1.39 -23.97
CA SER A 49 45.76 -0.10 -23.75
C SER A 49 46.18 0.87 -24.84
N THR A 50 45.21 1.48 -25.52
CA THR A 50 45.40 2.77 -26.18
C THR A 50 44.70 3.82 -25.34
N GLU A 51 45.47 4.56 -24.56
CA GLU A 51 45.06 5.83 -23.98
C GLU A 51 45.03 6.88 -25.10
N THR A 52 43.91 7.60 -25.20
CA THR A 52 43.89 8.97 -25.71
C THR A 52 42.91 9.75 -24.85
N ASP A 53 43.45 10.51 -23.92
CA ASP A 53 42.75 11.60 -23.23
C ASP A 53 42.28 12.65 -24.24
N PRO A 54 41.16 13.33 -23.94
CA PRO A 54 41.25 14.77 -23.94
C PRO A 54 40.75 15.34 -22.61
N ALA A 55 41.67 15.93 -21.87
CA ALA A 55 41.35 16.86 -20.80
C ALA A 55 40.94 18.20 -21.42
N ALA A 56 39.68 18.62 -21.26
CA ALA A 56 39.29 20.03 -21.17
C ALA A 56 37.82 20.19 -20.72
N SER A 57 37.66 20.78 -19.53
CA SER A 57 36.47 21.39 -18.90
C SER A 57 35.24 20.51 -18.64
N ALA A 58 35.21 19.86 -17.48
CA ALA A 58 33.98 19.37 -16.85
C ALA A 58 33.67 20.20 -15.59
N GLU A 59 32.88 21.25 -15.77
CA GLU A 59 31.98 21.76 -14.73
C GLU A 59 30.93 20.67 -14.41
N PRO A 60 30.36 20.60 -13.19
CA PRO A 60 29.67 19.39 -12.73
C PRO A 60 28.37 19.17 -13.50
N VAL A 61 28.30 18.04 -14.22
CA VAL A 61 27.07 17.48 -14.83
C VAL A 61 26.15 16.91 -13.73
N ALA A 62 25.85 17.71 -12.71
CA ALA A 62 24.98 17.34 -11.60
C ALA A 62 23.51 17.69 -11.86
N PHE A 63 23.22 18.49 -12.89
CA PHE A 63 21.89 19.04 -13.13
C PHE A 63 20.92 18.03 -13.81
N ASP A 64 21.44 17.02 -14.53
CA ASP A 64 20.61 16.13 -15.36
C ASP A 64 20.38 14.73 -14.79
N THR A 65 21.12 14.32 -13.74
CA THR A 65 21.06 12.94 -13.27
C THR A 65 19.75 12.62 -12.53
N GLU A 66 19.16 13.59 -11.82
CA GLU A 66 17.89 13.40 -11.12
C GLU A 66 16.69 13.42 -12.08
N LEU A 67 16.76 14.22 -13.14
CA LEU A 67 15.72 14.28 -14.17
C LEU A 67 15.72 13.02 -15.05
N ARG A 68 16.91 12.46 -15.34
CA ARG A 68 17.05 11.26 -16.18
C ARG A 68 16.16 10.09 -15.71
N PHE A 69 16.14 9.82 -14.41
CA PHE A 69 15.39 8.68 -13.86
C PHE A 69 13.94 9.00 -13.53
N LYS A 70 13.47 10.23 -13.73
CA LYS A 70 12.09 10.61 -13.42
C LYS A 70 11.08 10.00 -14.39
N GLU A 71 11.44 9.90 -15.67
CA GLU A 71 10.57 9.34 -16.71
C GLU A 71 10.67 7.82 -16.80
N LYS A 72 11.90 7.29 -16.62
CA LYS A 72 12.21 5.85 -16.68
C LYS A 72 12.89 5.38 -15.39
N PRO A 73 12.12 5.28 -14.31
CA PRO A 73 12.67 5.06 -12.98
C PRO A 73 13.18 3.63 -12.74
N TRP A 74 12.85 2.66 -13.60
CA TRP A 74 13.38 1.30 -13.54
C TRP A 74 14.84 1.20 -13.97
N GLU A 75 15.34 2.14 -14.80
CA GLU A 75 16.72 2.13 -15.29
C GLU A 75 17.72 2.27 -14.15
N TYR A 76 17.40 3.06 -13.11
CA TYR A 76 18.30 3.27 -11.97
C TYR A 76 18.62 1.96 -11.24
N LEU A 77 17.67 1.03 -11.14
CA LEU A 77 17.88 -0.25 -10.44
C LEU A 77 18.85 -1.18 -11.19
N GLU A 78 19.10 -0.93 -12.47
CA GLU A 78 20.02 -1.69 -13.31
C GLU A 78 21.41 -1.03 -13.38
N THR A 79 21.56 0.18 -12.86
CA THR A 79 22.84 0.88 -12.84
C THR A 79 23.82 0.26 -11.85
N GLU A 80 25.11 0.33 -12.18
CA GLU A 80 26.21 -0.08 -11.31
C GLU A 80 26.19 0.66 -9.96
N GLU A 81 25.81 1.94 -9.96
CA GLU A 81 25.66 2.75 -8.74
C GLU A 81 24.70 2.12 -7.72
N TYR A 82 23.58 1.56 -8.19
CA TYR A 82 22.60 0.92 -7.33
C TYR A 82 23.14 -0.39 -6.76
N ILE A 83 23.80 -1.18 -7.61
CA ILE A 83 24.37 -2.48 -7.24
C ILE A 83 25.49 -2.31 -6.21
N GLU A 84 26.37 -1.32 -6.36
CA GLU A 84 27.42 -1.04 -5.39
C GLU A 84 26.87 -0.58 -4.03
N ARG A 85 25.81 0.24 -4.04
CA ARG A 85 25.24 0.82 -2.82
C ARG A 85 24.39 -0.16 -2.02
N TYR A 86 23.60 -0.99 -2.70
CA TYR A 86 22.60 -1.86 -2.09
C TYR A 86 22.93 -3.36 -2.23
N GLY A 87 23.55 -3.75 -3.33
CA GLY A 87 23.75 -5.14 -3.72
C GLY A 87 22.43 -5.89 -3.84
N ASP A 88 22.43 -7.15 -3.40
CA ASP A 88 21.25 -8.04 -3.45
C ASP A 88 20.23 -7.79 -2.33
N LYS A 89 20.52 -6.85 -1.42
CA LYS A 89 19.70 -6.60 -0.23
C LYS A 89 18.60 -5.58 -0.55
N PRO A 90 17.42 -5.68 0.08
CA PRO A 90 16.37 -4.70 -0.13
C PRO A 90 16.80 -3.31 0.40
N ILE A 91 16.28 -2.26 -0.23
CA ILE A 91 16.70 -0.86 0.02
C ILE A 91 16.59 -0.42 1.50
N TRP A 92 15.64 -1.00 2.22
CA TRP A 92 15.36 -0.68 3.62
C TRP A 92 16.18 -1.52 4.62
N PHE A 93 16.99 -2.49 4.18
CA PHE A 93 17.76 -3.38 5.07
C PHE A 93 18.74 -2.65 5.99
N GLY A 94 19.49 -1.69 5.44
CA GLY A 94 20.47 -0.90 6.21
C GLY A 94 19.86 0.25 7.03
N TYR A 95 18.53 0.35 7.12
CA TYR A 95 17.87 1.49 7.75
C TYR A 95 17.37 1.17 9.15
N ARG A 96 17.78 1.97 10.14
CA ARG A 96 17.32 1.88 11.53
C ARG A 96 16.72 3.19 12.01
N ARG A 97 15.50 3.17 12.55
CA ARG A 97 14.84 4.38 13.07
C ARG A 97 15.31 4.73 14.48
N ASN A 98 15.69 5.99 14.66
CA ASN A 98 15.90 6.57 15.99
C ASN A 98 14.54 6.85 16.66
N HIS A 99 14.30 6.23 17.80
CA HIS A 99 13.11 6.42 18.64
C HIS A 99 13.48 6.16 20.11
N LYS A 100 12.64 6.65 21.03
CA LYS A 100 12.87 6.47 22.47
C LYS A 100 12.43 5.07 22.90
N GLY A 101 13.31 4.37 23.60
CA GLY A 101 13.03 3.04 24.17
C GLY A 101 13.13 1.90 23.14
N PRO A 102 12.85 0.66 23.57
CA PRO A 102 12.98 -0.53 22.72
C PRO A 102 11.81 -0.72 21.75
N ILE A 103 10.63 -0.19 22.08
CA ILE A 103 9.41 -0.36 21.27
C ILE A 103 9.21 0.90 20.40
N PRO A 104 9.17 0.77 19.06
CA PRO A 104 8.94 1.91 18.19
C PRO A 104 7.49 2.40 18.27
N PRO A 105 7.25 3.70 17.98
CA PRO A 105 5.89 4.18 17.79
C PRO A 105 5.24 3.46 16.60
N GLN A 106 4.00 3.03 16.79
CA GLN A 106 3.26 2.23 15.79
C GLN A 106 3.06 2.96 14.47
N LYS A 107 3.05 4.29 14.48
CA LYS A 107 3.04 5.11 13.26
C LYS A 107 4.41 5.75 13.04
N THR A 108 4.93 5.62 11.82
CA THR A 108 6.08 6.41 11.37
C THR A 108 5.69 7.88 11.18
N ARG A 109 6.71 8.74 11.01
CA ARG A 109 6.51 10.16 10.74
C ARG A 109 5.69 10.38 9.45
N LYS A 110 4.94 11.49 9.40
CA LYS A 110 4.10 11.85 8.24
C LYS A 110 4.91 11.97 6.94
N THR A 111 5.93 12.83 6.93
CA THR A 111 6.81 13.08 5.78
C THR A 111 8.26 13.25 6.22
N CYS A 112 9.22 12.90 5.35
CA CYS A 112 10.65 13.17 5.54
C CYS A 112 11.12 14.46 4.86
N ILE A 113 10.41 14.89 3.82
CA ILE A 113 10.69 16.10 3.05
C ILE A 113 9.60 17.10 3.39
N ARG A 114 9.98 18.31 3.83
CA ARG A 114 9.07 19.41 4.18
C ARG A 114 9.50 20.64 3.39
N GLY A 115 8.80 20.93 2.30
CA GLY A 115 9.27 21.91 1.31
C GLY A 115 10.57 21.40 0.69
N GLU A 116 11.60 22.25 0.67
CA GLU A 116 12.95 21.91 0.17
C GLU A 116 13.82 21.21 1.22
N LYS A 117 13.42 21.22 2.50
CA LYS A 117 14.27 20.70 3.59
C LYS A 117 14.03 19.21 3.82
N ILE A 118 15.12 18.44 3.78
CA ILE A 118 15.15 17.02 4.14
C ILE A 118 15.46 16.91 5.65
N VAL A 119 14.72 16.06 6.36
CA VAL A 119 14.99 15.76 7.77
C VAL A 119 16.29 14.95 7.89
N GLY A 120 17.14 15.24 8.89
CA GLY A 120 18.51 14.69 9.00
C GLY A 120 18.66 13.17 8.93
N HIS A 121 17.68 12.39 9.39
CA HIS A 121 17.64 10.93 9.16
C HIS A 121 16.41 10.57 8.29
N PRO A 122 16.47 10.73 6.96
CA PRO A 122 15.34 10.51 6.06
C PRO A 122 14.95 9.03 5.94
N CYS A 123 13.90 8.72 5.19
CA CYS A 123 13.47 7.33 4.97
C CYS A 123 14.32 6.66 3.86
N PRO A 124 14.36 5.32 3.72
CA PRO A 124 15.18 4.64 2.71
C PRO A 124 14.95 5.09 1.26
N ILE A 125 13.72 5.49 0.95
CA ILE A 125 13.31 6.06 -0.34
C ILE A 125 13.61 7.56 -0.41
N CYS A 126 13.43 8.27 0.70
CA CYS A 126 13.52 9.72 0.75
C CYS A 126 14.98 10.23 0.84
N ARG A 127 15.93 9.34 1.16
CA ARG A 127 17.37 9.66 1.21
C ARG A 127 17.97 9.76 -0.18
N ASP A 128 17.45 8.98 -1.12
CA ASP A 128 18.01 8.83 -2.46
C ASP A 128 16.96 9.30 -3.46
N GLN A 129 17.14 10.50 -4.00
CA GLN A 129 16.15 11.15 -4.86
C GLN A 129 15.97 10.45 -6.22
N LYS A 130 16.97 9.65 -6.62
CA LYS A 130 16.94 8.80 -7.81
C LYS A 130 15.86 7.71 -7.73
N LEU A 131 15.45 7.31 -6.52
CA LEU A 131 14.42 6.30 -6.29
C LEU A 131 13.01 6.89 -6.40
N HIS A 132 12.42 6.78 -7.58
CA HIS A 132 11.04 7.16 -7.83
C HIS A 132 10.08 5.98 -7.61
N VAL A 133 8.97 6.25 -6.92
CA VAL A 133 7.94 5.25 -6.62
C VAL A 133 6.87 5.33 -7.71
N ASP A 134 6.95 4.41 -8.66
CA ASP A 134 6.02 4.29 -9.78
C ASP A 134 5.57 2.84 -9.95
N TYR A 135 4.36 2.65 -10.48
CA TYR A 135 3.77 1.32 -10.70
C TYR A 135 4.55 0.47 -11.72
N ARG A 136 5.32 1.13 -12.62
CA ARG A 136 6.16 0.48 -13.63
C ARG A 136 7.40 -0.18 -13.02
N ASN A 137 7.84 0.27 -11.83
CA ASN A 137 9.07 -0.21 -11.19
C ASN A 137 8.83 -1.47 -10.37
N VAL A 138 8.56 -2.58 -11.06
CA VAL A 138 8.26 -3.87 -10.42
C VAL A 138 9.39 -4.29 -9.46
N LYS A 139 10.65 -4.22 -9.90
CA LYS A 139 11.84 -4.54 -9.10
C LYS A 139 11.93 -3.76 -7.78
N LEU A 140 11.43 -2.51 -7.74
CA LEU A 140 11.39 -1.70 -6.51
C LEU A 140 10.25 -2.18 -5.61
N LEU A 141 9.06 -2.31 -6.17
CA LEU A 141 7.82 -2.59 -5.44
C LEU A 141 7.84 -3.97 -4.79
N GLU A 142 8.42 -4.97 -5.45
CA GLU A 142 8.61 -6.32 -4.93
C GLU A 142 9.36 -6.33 -3.60
N GLN A 143 10.34 -5.43 -3.39
CA GLN A 143 11.09 -5.33 -2.13
C GLN A 143 10.24 -4.91 -0.94
N PHE A 144 9.09 -4.27 -1.19
CA PHE A 144 8.14 -3.83 -0.17
C PHE A 144 7.00 -4.82 0.04
N ILE A 145 6.99 -5.93 -0.70
CA ILE A 145 6.00 -7.01 -0.63
C ILE A 145 6.67 -8.24 -0.01
N CYS A 146 5.92 -9.02 0.77
CA CYS A 146 6.38 -10.32 1.21
C CYS A 146 6.30 -11.33 0.05
N SER A 147 7.41 -11.98 -0.28
CA SER A 147 7.51 -12.99 -1.35
C SER A 147 6.51 -14.14 -1.20
N HIS A 148 6.18 -14.54 0.03
CA HIS A 148 5.32 -15.69 0.29
C HIS A 148 3.84 -15.32 0.41
N THR A 149 3.51 -14.23 1.10
CA THR A 149 2.10 -13.87 1.37
C THR A 149 1.54 -12.87 0.36
N GLY A 150 2.38 -12.17 -0.40
CA GLY A 150 1.94 -11.09 -1.29
C GLY A 150 1.43 -9.84 -0.53
N ILE A 151 1.60 -9.79 0.79
CA ILE A 151 1.15 -8.67 1.63
C ILE A 151 2.24 -7.60 1.69
N THR A 152 1.86 -6.34 1.53
CA THR A 152 2.76 -5.19 1.65
C THR A 152 3.24 -5.02 3.09
N PHE A 153 4.54 -4.77 3.29
CA PHE A 153 5.08 -4.59 4.63
C PHE A 153 4.58 -3.30 5.29
N HIS A 154 4.27 -3.40 6.59
CA HIS A 154 3.93 -2.24 7.40
C HIS A 154 5.14 -1.29 7.53
N PRO A 155 4.94 0.05 7.52
CA PRO A 155 6.00 1.05 7.58
C PRO A 155 6.87 1.00 8.85
N THR A 156 6.40 0.36 9.91
CA THR A 156 7.25 0.08 11.10
C THR A 156 8.39 -0.87 10.78
N ARG A 157 8.19 -1.83 9.86
CA ARG A 157 9.21 -2.79 9.41
C ARG A 157 10.18 -2.18 8.41
N THR A 158 9.65 -1.46 7.42
CA THR A 158 10.47 -0.87 6.32
C THR A 158 11.06 0.49 6.67
N GLY A 159 10.51 1.18 7.68
CA GLY A 159 10.99 2.49 8.12
C GLY A 159 10.65 3.67 7.21
N VAL A 160 9.78 3.47 6.21
CA VAL A 160 9.33 4.53 5.30
C VAL A 160 8.42 5.55 5.99
N CYS A 161 8.38 6.79 5.50
CA CYS A 161 7.40 7.77 6.00
C CYS A 161 5.99 7.45 5.51
N MET A 162 4.97 7.91 6.22
CA MET A 162 3.57 7.61 5.88
C MET A 162 3.16 8.08 4.48
N LYS A 163 3.68 9.24 4.03
CA LYS A 163 3.43 9.74 2.67
C LYS A 163 3.95 8.78 1.60
N GLN A 164 5.17 8.27 1.77
CA GLN A 164 5.74 7.32 0.81
C GLN A 164 5.08 5.94 0.93
N HIS A 165 4.69 5.51 2.14
CA HIS A 165 3.94 4.26 2.29
C HIS A 165 2.62 4.31 1.52
N LYS A 166 1.86 5.40 1.63
CA LYS A 166 0.62 5.57 0.86
C LYS A 166 0.87 5.55 -0.65
N ARG A 167 1.93 6.22 -1.12
CA ARG A 167 2.34 6.19 -2.53
C ARG A 167 2.73 4.79 -2.99
N LEU A 168 3.46 4.03 -2.17
CA LEU A 168 3.81 2.64 -2.44
C LEU A 168 2.56 1.76 -2.55
N THR A 169 1.62 1.87 -1.61
CA THR A 169 0.36 1.11 -1.66
C THR A 169 -0.41 1.42 -2.94
N GLN A 170 -0.57 2.70 -3.28
CA GLN A 170 -1.22 3.13 -4.53
C GLN A 170 -0.50 2.60 -5.78
N ALA A 171 0.84 2.68 -5.82
CA ALA A 171 1.62 2.18 -6.95
C ALA A 171 1.55 0.64 -7.07
N ILE A 172 1.50 -0.08 -5.95
CA ILE A 172 1.35 -1.54 -5.92
C ILE A 172 -0.05 -1.94 -6.39
N ASP A 173 -1.09 -1.25 -5.93
CA ASP A 173 -2.47 -1.49 -6.37
C ASP A 173 -2.60 -1.22 -7.87
N GLN A 174 -2.07 -0.09 -8.36
CA GLN A 174 -2.02 0.22 -9.79
C GLN A 174 -1.24 -0.85 -10.59
N ALA A 175 -0.09 -1.31 -10.09
CA ALA A 175 0.69 -2.34 -10.76
C ALA A 175 -0.04 -3.69 -10.82
N ARG A 176 -0.87 -4.01 -9.82
CA ARG A 176 -1.76 -5.18 -9.82
C ARG A 176 -2.91 -5.01 -10.81
N ASP A 177 -3.53 -3.84 -10.85
CA ASP A 177 -4.61 -3.51 -11.80
C ASP A 177 -4.13 -3.59 -13.25
N HIS A 178 -2.89 -3.15 -13.52
CA HIS A 178 -2.23 -3.26 -14.82
C HIS A 178 -1.65 -4.66 -15.13
N GLY A 179 -1.68 -5.59 -14.18
CA GLY A 179 -1.12 -6.94 -14.36
C GLY A 179 0.41 -7.01 -14.41
N LEU A 180 1.12 -5.97 -13.98
CA LEU A 180 2.59 -5.95 -13.91
C LEU A 180 3.11 -6.75 -12.70
N LEU A 181 2.36 -6.75 -11.59
CA LEU A 181 2.66 -7.53 -10.40
C LEU A 181 1.73 -8.75 -10.30
N SER A 182 2.32 -9.93 -10.18
CA SER A 182 1.57 -11.16 -9.90
C SER A 182 1.08 -11.19 -8.45
N PHE A 183 -0.18 -11.57 -8.24
CA PHE A 183 -0.74 -11.82 -6.92
C PHE A 183 -1.76 -12.96 -6.98
N HIS A 184 -2.08 -13.53 -5.82
CA HIS A 184 -3.03 -14.63 -5.73
C HIS A 184 -4.47 -14.12 -5.88
N ILE A 185 -5.16 -14.57 -6.93
CA ILE A 185 -6.59 -14.30 -7.15
C ILE A 185 -7.35 -15.59 -6.81
N PRO A 186 -8.19 -15.59 -5.76
CA PRO A 186 -8.99 -16.76 -5.45
C PRO A 186 -10.06 -16.98 -6.53
N LEU A 187 -10.31 -18.24 -6.86
CA LEU A 187 -11.45 -18.60 -7.68
C LEU A 187 -12.74 -18.38 -6.86
N VAL A 188 -13.57 -17.44 -7.30
CA VAL A 188 -14.86 -17.16 -6.67
C VAL A 188 -15.97 -17.81 -7.50
N MET A 189 -16.66 -18.78 -6.89
CA MET A 189 -17.83 -19.41 -7.50
C MET A 189 -19.05 -18.52 -7.30
N LEU A 190 -19.64 -18.05 -8.40
CA LEU A 190 -20.89 -17.31 -8.37
C LEU A 190 -22.00 -18.21 -7.82
N GLN A 191 -22.61 -17.80 -6.70
CA GLN A 191 -23.71 -18.54 -6.08
C GLN A 191 -25.03 -18.11 -6.73
N GLY A 192 -25.35 -18.70 -7.89
CA GLY A 192 -26.65 -18.61 -8.54
C GLY A 192 -27.04 -20.00 -9.01
N LYS A 193 -28.19 -20.51 -8.56
CA LYS A 193 -28.65 -21.85 -8.98
C LYS A 193 -29.17 -21.84 -10.41
N ASP A 194 -29.79 -20.72 -10.82
CA ASP A 194 -30.46 -20.57 -12.10
C ASP A 194 -29.94 -19.31 -12.82
N TYR A 195 -29.32 -19.49 -13.97
CA TYR A 195 -28.83 -18.40 -14.84
C TYR A 195 -29.83 -18.09 -15.97
N THR A 196 -31.10 -18.46 -15.79
CA THR A 196 -32.15 -18.25 -16.77
C THR A 196 -32.67 -16.81 -16.68
N ASN A 197 -32.49 -16.03 -17.74
CA ASN A 197 -33.04 -14.67 -17.87
C ASN A 197 -34.53 -14.68 -18.25
N GLN A 198 -35.34 -15.49 -17.55
CA GLN A 198 -36.78 -15.61 -17.80
C GLN A 198 -37.61 -14.71 -16.88
N HIS A 199 -37.04 -14.20 -15.79
CA HIS A 199 -37.76 -13.37 -14.85
C HIS A 199 -38.20 -12.04 -15.49
N GLN A 200 -39.39 -11.57 -15.13
CA GLN A 200 -40.00 -10.35 -15.68
C GLN A 200 -39.20 -9.08 -15.38
N ALA A 201 -38.35 -9.08 -14.34
CA ALA A 201 -37.49 -7.95 -14.03
C ALA A 201 -36.33 -7.76 -15.04
N VAL A 202 -35.91 -8.83 -15.72
CA VAL A 202 -34.84 -8.79 -16.73
C VAL A 202 -35.43 -8.74 -18.14
N THR A 203 -36.55 -9.41 -18.35
CA THR A 203 -37.26 -9.41 -19.63
C THR A 203 -38.10 -8.13 -19.80
N LYS A 204 -38.50 -7.83 -21.03
CA LYS A 204 -39.37 -6.68 -21.31
C LYS A 204 -40.73 -6.91 -20.65
N THR A 205 -41.10 -6.05 -19.72
CA THR A 205 -42.46 -6.05 -19.16
C THR A 205 -43.44 -5.50 -20.18
N PRO A 206 -44.63 -6.10 -20.32
CA PRO A 206 -45.65 -5.57 -21.23
C PRO A 206 -46.03 -4.14 -20.79
N PRO A 207 -46.10 -3.17 -21.71
CA PRO A 207 -46.37 -1.79 -21.35
C PRO A 207 -47.80 -1.65 -20.85
N ALA A 208 -47.97 -0.91 -19.76
CA ALA A 208 -49.27 -0.56 -19.24
C ALA A 208 -50.07 0.27 -20.27
N PRO A 209 -51.42 0.20 -20.26
CA PRO A 209 -52.25 0.93 -21.22
C PRO A 209 -52.03 2.45 -21.15
N SER A 210 -51.81 3.02 -19.96
CA SER A 210 -51.47 4.44 -19.77
C SER A 210 -50.19 4.83 -20.51
N LEU A 211 -49.18 3.96 -20.49
CA LEU A 211 -47.92 4.18 -21.21
C LEU A 211 -48.11 4.04 -22.73
N GLN A 212 -48.99 3.15 -23.19
CA GLN A 212 -49.34 3.03 -24.62
C GLN A 212 -50.08 4.27 -25.13
N SER A 213 -50.96 4.86 -24.32
CA SER A 213 -51.70 6.09 -24.65
C SER A 213 -50.95 7.38 -24.33
N GLN A 214 -49.68 7.30 -23.89
CA GLN A 214 -48.87 8.44 -23.44
C GLN A 214 -49.55 9.29 -22.34
N ALA A 215 -50.40 8.67 -21.53
CA ALA A 215 -51.06 9.32 -20.41
C ALA A 215 -50.28 9.05 -19.10
N PRO A 216 -50.40 9.93 -18.10
CA PRO A 216 -49.87 9.63 -16.77
C PRO A 216 -50.50 8.36 -16.20
N TRP A 217 -49.76 7.69 -15.32
CA TRP A 217 -50.21 6.42 -14.74
C TRP A 217 -51.53 6.55 -13.96
N TYR A 218 -51.71 7.68 -13.27
CA TYR A 218 -52.93 8.00 -12.55
C TYR A 218 -53.54 9.31 -13.04
N PRO A 219 -54.89 9.42 -13.12
CA PRO A 219 -55.55 10.62 -13.62
C PRO A 219 -55.28 11.90 -12.80
N TRP A 220 -54.96 11.75 -11.51
CA TRP A 220 -54.73 12.88 -10.60
C TRP A 220 -53.30 13.45 -10.68
N TYR A 221 -52.44 12.90 -11.54
CA TYR A 221 -51.16 13.53 -11.89
C TYR A 221 -51.37 14.75 -12.80
N GLU A 222 -52.40 14.73 -13.64
CA GLU A 222 -52.82 15.89 -14.41
C GLU A 222 -53.55 16.88 -13.51
N TRP A 223 -53.27 18.17 -13.70
CA TRP A 223 -53.99 19.21 -13.00
C TRP A 223 -55.46 19.19 -13.43
N GLN A 224 -56.35 18.93 -12.47
CA GLN A 224 -57.79 19.01 -12.66
C GLN A 224 -58.31 20.19 -11.85
N GLN A 225 -58.95 21.14 -12.53
CA GLN A 225 -59.51 22.31 -11.86
C GLN A 225 -60.63 21.89 -10.89
N PRO A 226 -60.49 22.16 -9.58
CA PRO A 226 -61.53 21.83 -8.61
C PRO A 226 -62.80 22.64 -8.84
N PRO A 227 -63.98 22.15 -8.44
CA PRO A 227 -65.22 22.91 -8.58
C PRO A 227 -65.19 24.17 -7.70
N GLU A 228 -65.77 25.25 -8.21
CA GLU A 228 -65.74 26.57 -7.57
C GLU A 228 -66.32 26.58 -6.14
N LYS A 229 -67.27 25.68 -5.85
CA LYS A 229 -67.85 25.52 -4.51
C LYS A 229 -66.80 25.12 -3.47
N ASP A 230 -65.88 24.25 -3.84
CA ASP A 230 -64.84 23.75 -2.95
C ASP A 230 -63.71 24.78 -2.82
N ILE A 231 -63.38 25.48 -3.91
CA ILE A 231 -62.47 26.63 -3.88
C ILE A 231 -63.01 27.72 -2.94
N ALA A 232 -64.31 28.06 -3.04
CA ALA A 232 -64.95 29.03 -2.17
C ALA A 232 -64.97 28.59 -0.70
N ARG A 233 -65.17 27.29 -0.44
CA ARG A 233 -65.08 26.71 0.90
C ARG A 233 -63.67 26.86 1.48
N ILE A 234 -62.63 26.54 0.70
CA ILE A 234 -61.22 26.66 1.11
C ILE A 234 -60.85 28.13 1.33
N ARG A 235 -61.25 29.04 0.44
CA ARG A 235 -61.04 30.49 0.59
C ARG A 235 -61.69 31.04 1.85
N ARG A 236 -62.84 30.49 2.28
CA ARG A 236 -63.49 30.84 3.54
C ARG A 236 -62.70 30.36 4.77
N ILE A 237 -62.16 29.14 4.72
CA ILE A 237 -61.40 28.55 5.84
C ILE A 237 -60.05 29.26 6.03
N TYR A 238 -59.36 29.60 4.93
CA TYR A 238 -57.99 30.12 4.96
C TYR A 238 -57.87 31.59 4.59
N LYS A 239 -58.94 32.37 4.75
CA LYS A 239 -59.09 33.77 4.27
C LYS A 239 -57.86 34.66 4.52
N ASP A 240 -57.24 34.55 5.69
CA ASP A 240 -56.16 35.43 6.12
C ASP A 240 -54.76 35.00 5.59
N TYR A 241 -54.66 33.82 4.98
CA TYR A 241 -53.40 33.19 4.56
C TYR A 241 -53.38 32.77 3.08
N LEU A 242 -54.30 33.29 2.25
CA LEU A 242 -54.36 32.96 0.83
C LEU A 242 -53.21 33.60 0.04
N LYS A 243 -52.70 32.85 -0.94
CA LYS A 243 -51.72 33.33 -1.93
C LYS A 243 -52.41 33.48 -3.30
N GLU A 244 -51.77 34.20 -4.22
CA GLU A 244 -52.24 34.32 -5.61
C GLU A 244 -52.29 32.93 -6.28
N GLU A 245 -53.42 32.61 -6.93
CA GLU A 245 -53.59 31.34 -7.63
C GLU A 245 -52.72 31.35 -8.89
N THR A 246 -51.74 30.45 -8.94
CA THR A 246 -50.97 30.18 -10.14
C THR A 246 -51.76 29.18 -10.99
N GLY A 247 -51.97 29.49 -12.28
CA GLY A 247 -52.64 28.57 -13.20
C GLY A 247 -51.88 27.25 -13.38
N PRO A 248 -52.48 26.25 -14.06
CA PRO A 248 -51.76 25.02 -14.36
C PRO A 248 -50.44 25.30 -15.09
N ALA A 249 -49.42 24.54 -14.73
CA ALA A 249 -48.13 24.50 -15.41
C ALA A 249 -48.21 23.71 -16.73
#